data_AF-A0AAD1FPV1-F1
#
_entry.id   AF-A0AAD1FPV1-F1
#
_cell.length_a   1.000
_cell.length_b   1.000
_cell.length_c   1.000
_cell.angle_alpha   90.00
_cell.angle_beta   90.00
_cell.angle_gamma   90.00
#
_symmetry.space_group_name_H-M   'P 1'
#
loop_
_entity.id
_entity.type
_entity.pdbx_description
1 polymer ?
#
loop_
_entity_poly.entity_id
_entity_poly.type
_entity_poly.pdbx_seq_one_letter_code
_entity_poly.pdbx_strand_id
1 'polypeptide(L)'
;MPKELSQAIQQQLVNGLYQYLAENGQLHLLYAPQEISWTEKLTQFFSQDPSQNYTIEQVCQQFGLSKATLMRRLNDESTQFREVLAQVRMGHALSLLQEKSQTVLELAQQCGYQSEVRFTQRFQKQFGLSPKQYQKTLHPM
;
A
#
# COMPACT_ATOMS: atom_id res chain seq x y z
N MET A 1 37.03 26.07 -22.92
CA MET A 1 35.72 25.68 -22.37
C MET A 1 35.42 24.28 -22.89
N PRO A 2 35.41 23.22 -22.08
CA PRO A 2 35.03 21.89 -22.58
C PRO A 2 33.58 21.95 -23.06
N LYS A 3 33.31 21.43 -24.27
CA LYS A 3 31.95 21.35 -24.80
C LYS A 3 31.14 20.41 -23.90
N GLU A 4 30.00 20.90 -23.42
CA GLU A 4 29.04 20.04 -22.72
C GLU A 4 28.63 18.88 -23.64
N LEU A 5 28.64 17.67 -23.10
CA LEU A 5 28.22 16.47 -23.83
C LEU A 5 26.78 16.63 -24.30
N SER A 6 26.46 16.08 -25.48
CA SER A 6 25.06 16.09 -25.92
C SER A 6 24.19 15.32 -24.94
N GLN A 7 22.93 15.72 -24.80
CA GLN A 7 21.98 15.09 -23.89
C GLN A 7 21.83 13.59 -24.15
N ALA A 8 21.94 13.15 -25.41
CA ALA A 8 21.93 11.74 -25.80
C ALA A 8 23.12 10.96 -25.21
N ILE A 9 24.33 11.54 -25.25
CA ILE A 9 25.53 10.91 -24.69
C ILE A 9 25.43 10.87 -23.17
N GLN A 10 24.93 11.95 -22.54
CA GLN A 10 24.70 11.98 -21.09
C GLN A 10 23.74 10.86 -20.66
N GLN A 11 22.62 10.69 -21.38
CA GLN A 11 21.64 9.65 -21.09
C GLN A 11 22.23 8.25 -21.25
N GLN A 12 23.03 8.02 -22.30
CA GLN A 12 23.63 6.71 -22.54
C GLN A 12 24.64 6.34 -21.46
N LEU A 13 25.44 7.30 -20.98
CA LEU A 13 26.39 7.10 -19.88
C LEU A 13 25.66 6.81 -18.56
N VAL A 14 24.60 7.57 -18.26
CA VAL A 14 23.77 7.38 -17.06
C VAL A 14 23.09 6.01 -17.09
N ASN A 15 22.53 5.60 -18.23
CA ASN A 15 21.91 4.28 -18.38
C ASN A 15 22.94 3.15 -18.21
N GLY A 16 24.14 3.31 -18.76
CA GLY A 16 25.23 2.33 -18.59
C GLY A 16 25.66 2.19 -17.13
N LEU A 17 25.75 3.31 -16.40
CA LEU A 17 26.02 3.32 -14.97
C LEU A 17 24.90 2.64 -14.16
N TYR A 18 23.64 2.96 -14.45
CA TYR A 18 22.48 2.32 -13.80
C TYR A 18 22.47 0.81 -14.01
N GLN A 19 22.72 0.36 -15.25
CA GLN A 19 22.76 -1.04 -15.60
C GLN A 19 23.89 -1.77 -14.86
N TYR A 20 25.10 -1.20 -14.86
CA TYR A 20 26.24 -1.76 -14.15
C TYR A 20 25.96 -1.92 -12.65
N LEU A 21 25.39 -0.90 -12.02
CA LEU A 21 25.07 -0.97 -10.59
C LEU A 21 23.92 -1.93 -10.30
N ALA A 22 22.93 -2.05 -11.17
CA ALA A 22 21.84 -3.02 -11.04
C ALA A 22 22.37 -4.46 -11.10
N GLU A 23 23.23 -4.77 -12.08
CA GLU A 23 23.84 -6.10 -12.25
C GLU A 23 24.70 -6.51 -11.05
N ASN A 24 25.32 -5.53 -10.37
CA ASN A 24 26.13 -5.76 -9.18
C ASN A 24 25.34 -5.64 -7.86
N GLY A 25 24.01 -5.46 -7.92
CA GLY A 25 23.16 -5.27 -6.74
C GLY A 25 23.45 -3.96 -5.96
N GLN A 26 24.21 -3.05 -6.55
CA GLN A 26 24.69 -1.79 -5.98
C GLN A 26 23.83 -0.59 -6.38
N LEU A 27 22.75 -0.79 -7.12
CA LEU A 27 21.82 0.28 -7.51
C LEU A 27 21.32 1.10 -6.30
N HIS A 28 21.21 0.43 -5.14
CA HIS A 28 20.85 1.04 -3.87
C HIS A 28 21.85 2.11 -3.36
N LEU A 29 23.04 2.25 -3.95
CA LEU A 29 24.03 3.26 -3.58
C LEU A 29 23.75 4.63 -4.22
N LEU A 30 23.02 4.66 -5.35
CA LEU A 30 22.63 5.90 -6.02
C LEU A 30 21.42 6.57 -5.37
N TYR A 31 20.69 5.81 -4.58
CA TYR A 31 19.59 6.30 -3.77
C TYR A 31 20.09 6.31 -2.33
N ALA A 32 19.97 7.42 -1.61
CA ALA A 32 20.11 7.33 -0.16
C ALA A 32 19.15 6.23 0.32
N PRO A 33 19.54 5.36 1.28
CA PRO A 33 18.60 4.41 1.84
C PRO A 33 17.46 5.22 2.45
N GLN A 34 16.36 5.36 1.71
CA GLN A 34 15.13 5.91 2.25
C GLN A 34 14.65 4.86 3.22
N GLU A 35 14.76 5.15 4.52
CA GLU A 35 13.99 4.40 5.49
C GLU A 35 12.52 4.46 5.04
N ILE A 36 11.97 3.31 4.66
CA ILE A 36 10.55 3.22 4.33
C ILE A 36 9.74 3.78 5.50
N SER A 37 8.73 4.58 5.16
CA SER A 37 7.89 5.25 6.16
C SER A 37 7.17 4.25 7.04
N TRP A 38 6.65 4.69 8.19
CA TRP A 38 5.84 3.82 9.04
C TRP A 38 4.55 3.38 8.36
N THR A 39 3.96 4.24 7.54
CA THR A 39 2.82 3.90 6.68
C THR A 39 3.18 2.76 5.73
N GLU A 40 4.35 2.81 5.09
CA GLU A 40 4.81 1.78 4.16
C GLU A 40 5.09 0.46 4.90
N LYS A 41 5.79 0.51 6.03
CA LYS A 41 6.06 -0.66 6.89
C LYS A 41 4.78 -1.36 7.32
N LEU A 42 3.77 -0.59 7.77
CA LEU A 42 2.48 -1.15 8.16
C LEU A 42 1.69 -1.67 6.97
N THR A 43 1.73 -0.98 5.84
CA THR A 43 1.09 -1.42 4.59
C THR A 43 1.61 -2.78 4.16
N GLN A 44 2.94 -2.95 4.14
CA GLN A 44 3.59 -4.22 3.79
C GLN A 44 3.22 -5.33 4.78
N PHE A 45 3.20 -5.02 6.08
CA PHE A 45 2.85 -5.99 7.12
C PHE A 45 1.39 -6.46 7.00
N PHE A 46 0.44 -5.54 6.86
CA PHE A 46 -0.99 -5.88 6.73
C PHE A 46 -1.33 -6.55 5.40
N SER A 47 -0.55 -6.32 4.35
CA SER A 47 -0.80 -6.94 3.04
C SER A 47 -0.57 -8.46 3.04
N GLN A 48 0.11 -9.00 4.05
CA GLN A 48 0.33 -10.45 4.19
C GLN A 48 -0.97 -11.19 4.55
N ASP A 49 -1.80 -10.60 5.41
CA ASP A 49 -3.15 -11.10 5.72
C ASP A 49 -4.09 -9.93 6.05
N PRO A 50 -4.68 -9.28 5.04
CA PRO A 50 -5.58 -8.14 5.24
C PRO A 50 -6.82 -8.47 6.09
N SER A 51 -7.21 -9.76 6.12
CA SER A 51 -8.40 -10.25 6.80
C SER A 51 -8.21 -10.35 8.32
N GLN A 52 -6.97 -10.48 8.77
CA GLN A 52 -6.61 -10.63 10.17
C GLN A 52 -7.08 -9.44 11.02
N ASN A 53 -7.46 -9.71 12.26
CA ASN A 53 -7.78 -8.69 13.25
C ASN A 53 -6.51 -8.17 13.94
N TYR A 54 -5.83 -7.20 13.32
CA TYR A 54 -4.65 -6.56 13.89
C TYR A 54 -5.00 -5.59 15.02
N THR A 55 -4.39 -5.78 16.19
CA THR A 55 -4.37 -4.76 17.25
C THR A 55 -3.10 -3.94 17.20
N ILE A 56 -3.16 -2.69 17.69
CA ILE A 56 -1.98 -1.83 17.74
C ILE A 56 -0.92 -2.39 18.69
N GLU A 57 -1.35 -3.09 19.74
CA GLU A 57 -0.46 -3.75 20.71
C GLU A 57 0.34 -4.89 20.07
N GLN A 58 -0.30 -5.75 19.26
CA GLN A 58 0.38 -6.83 18.53
C GLN A 58 1.43 -6.29 17.56
N VAL A 59 1.08 -5.23 16.83
CA VAL A 59 2.00 -4.57 15.89
C VAL A 59 3.15 -3.92 16.64
N CYS A 60 2.88 -3.24 17.75
CA CYS A 60 3.93 -2.66 18.60
C CYS A 60 4.92 -3.72 19.10
N GLN A 61 4.43 -4.89 19.52
CA GLN A 61 5.26 -6.02 19.92
C GLN A 61 6.12 -6.54 18.76
N GLN A 62 5.52 -6.71 17.57
CA GLN A 62 6.21 -7.18 16.37
C GLN A 62 7.36 -6.25 15.94
N PHE A 63 7.16 -4.93 16.04
CA PHE A 63 8.13 -3.92 15.61
C PHE A 63 9.04 -3.40 16.74
N GLY A 64 8.93 -3.94 17.96
CA GLY A 64 9.72 -3.50 19.10
C GLY A 64 9.49 -2.03 19.49
N LEU A 65 8.26 -1.54 19.36
CA LEU A 65 7.90 -0.15 19.63
C LEU A 65 6.91 -0.02 20.79
N SER A 66 6.95 1.14 21.44
CA SER A 66 5.82 1.56 22.27
C SER A 66 4.68 2.09 21.39
N LYS A 67 3.45 1.97 21.89
CA LYS A 67 2.25 2.53 21.26
C LYS A 67 2.37 4.03 20.98
N ALA A 68 2.91 4.79 21.94
CA ALA A 68 3.11 6.23 21.79
C ALA A 68 4.07 6.56 20.63
N THR A 69 5.15 5.81 20.48
CA THR A 69 6.12 5.99 19.39
C THR A 69 5.49 5.70 18.03
N LEU A 70 4.74 4.60 17.90
CA LEU A 70 4.06 4.25 16.66
C LEU A 70 3.00 5.30 16.29
N MET A 71 2.17 5.71 17.24
CA MET A 71 1.15 6.74 17.00
C MET A 71 1.75 8.08 16.59
N ARG A 72 2.83 8.52 17.25
CA ARG A 72 3.54 9.76 16.88
C ARG A 72 4.04 9.69 15.44
N ARG A 73 4.74 8.61 15.07
CA ARG A 73 5.29 8.41 13.72
C ARG A 73 4.21 8.42 12.65
N LEU A 74 3.07 7.75 12.88
CA LEU A 74 1.95 7.77 11.96
C LEU A 74 1.31 9.16 11.86
N ASN A 75 1.22 9.89 12.98
CA ASN A 75 0.70 11.24 12.99
C ASN A 75 1.63 12.23 12.25
N ASP A 76 2.95 12.07 12.38
CA ASP A 76 3.94 12.84 11.62
C ASP A 76 3.77 12.59 10.09
N GLU A 77 3.28 11.40 9.72
CA GLU A 77 2.90 11.03 8.35
C GLU A 77 1.42 11.34 8.01
N SER A 78 0.74 12.13 8.85
CA SER A 78 -0.67 12.53 8.66
C SER A 78 -1.66 11.36 8.53
N THR A 79 -1.37 10.22 9.17
CA THR A 79 -2.23 9.03 9.14
C THR A 79 -2.42 8.44 10.53
N GLN A 80 -3.23 7.38 10.61
CA GLN A 80 -3.50 6.63 11.82
C GLN A 80 -3.49 5.13 11.54
N PHE A 81 -3.22 4.34 12.57
CA PHE A 81 -3.17 2.88 12.48
C PHE A 81 -4.37 2.27 11.75
N ARG A 82 -5.59 2.70 12.14
CA ARG A 82 -6.84 2.20 11.54
C ARG A 82 -7.02 2.64 10.10
N GLU A 83 -6.49 3.81 9.73
CA GLU A 83 -6.59 4.33 8.37
C GLU A 83 -5.68 3.54 7.42
N VAL A 84 -4.44 3.22 7.85
CA VAL A 84 -3.52 2.38 7.08
C VAL A 84 -4.11 0.98 6.87
N LEU A 85 -4.60 0.34 7.93
CA LEU A 85 -5.24 -0.98 7.81
C LEU A 85 -6.48 -0.93 6.90
N ALA A 86 -7.29 0.12 7.01
CA ALA A 86 -8.45 0.26 6.16
C ALA A 86 -8.08 0.46 4.69
N GLN A 87 -7.01 1.21 4.38
CA GLN A 87 -6.50 1.38 3.01
C GLN A 87 -6.07 0.04 2.41
N VAL A 88 -5.29 -0.75 3.15
CA VAL A 88 -4.85 -2.09 2.71
C VAL A 88 -6.05 -2.98 2.41
N ARG A 89 -7.05 -3.01 3.32
CA ARG A 89 -8.26 -3.81 3.13
C ARG A 89 -9.12 -3.34 1.95
N MET A 90 -9.18 -2.04 1.69
CA MET A 90 -9.90 -1.51 0.52
C MET A 90 -9.18 -1.84 -0.79
N GLY A 91 -7.85 -1.82 -0.80
CA GLY A 91 -7.06 -2.31 -1.94
C GLY A 91 -7.31 -3.79 -2.20
N HIS A 92 -7.30 -4.61 -1.14
CA HIS A 92 -7.62 -6.03 -1.23
C HIS A 92 -9.04 -6.27 -1.76
N ALA A 93 -10.02 -5.49 -1.29
CA ALA A 93 -11.39 -5.55 -1.79
C ALA A 93 -11.50 -5.31 -3.31
N LEU A 94 -10.72 -4.36 -3.85
CA LEU A 94 -10.69 -4.13 -5.30
C LEU A 94 -10.14 -5.32 -6.07
N SER A 95 -9.05 -5.94 -5.57
CA SER A 95 -8.49 -7.15 -6.18
C SER A 95 -9.51 -8.29 -6.20
N LEU A 96 -10.16 -8.55 -5.06
CA LEU A 96 -11.17 -9.60 -4.95
C LEU A 96 -12.39 -9.38 -5.86
N LEU A 97 -12.79 -8.12 -6.06
CA LEU A 97 -13.88 -7.75 -6.95
C LEU A 97 -13.58 -8.04 -8.42
N GLN A 98 -12.31 -8.02 -8.82
CA GLN A 98 -11.88 -8.30 -10.19
C GLN A 98 -11.77 -9.80 -10.49
N GLU A 99 -11.53 -10.63 -9.47
CA GLU A 99 -11.32 -12.06 -9.64
C GLU A 99 -12.63 -12.85 -9.76
N LYS A 100 -13.62 -12.55 -8.91
CA LYS A 100 -14.84 -13.35 -8.79
C LYS A 100 -16.06 -12.51 -8.42
N SER A 101 -17.22 -12.90 -8.96
CA SER A 101 -18.52 -12.41 -8.49
C SER A 101 -18.84 -13.05 -7.14
N GLN A 102 -19.00 -12.22 -6.10
CA GLN A 102 -19.33 -12.64 -4.73
C GLN A 102 -20.27 -11.61 -4.08
N THR A 103 -20.96 -12.02 -3.01
CA THR A 103 -21.83 -11.11 -2.27
C THR A 103 -21.01 -10.03 -1.55
N VAL A 104 -21.63 -8.88 -1.27
CA VAL A 104 -20.95 -7.78 -0.54
C VAL A 104 -20.56 -8.22 0.88
N LEU A 105 -21.36 -9.11 1.49
CA LEU A 105 -21.07 -9.67 2.81
C LEU A 105 -19.82 -10.57 2.80
N GLU A 106 -19.71 -11.49 1.84
CA GLU A 106 -18.53 -12.35 1.69
C GLU A 106 -17.27 -11.53 1.43
N LEU A 107 -17.37 -10.53 0.54
CA LEU A 107 -16.28 -9.60 0.27
C LEU A 107 -15.83 -8.85 1.53
N ALA A 108 -16.79 -8.36 2.33
CA ALA A 108 -16.50 -7.69 3.59
C ALA A 108 -15.75 -8.61 4.57
N GLN A 109 -16.20 -9.86 4.71
CA GLN A 109 -15.57 -10.86 5.58
C GLN A 109 -14.15 -11.20 5.14
N GLN A 110 -13.92 -11.42 3.84
CA GLN A 110 -12.58 -11.67 3.28
C GLN A 110 -11.64 -10.48 3.49
N CYS A 111 -12.17 -9.25 3.52
CA CYS A 111 -11.41 -8.04 3.83
C CYS A 111 -11.28 -7.77 5.34
N GLY A 112 -11.71 -8.67 6.22
CA GLY A 112 -11.60 -8.53 7.69
C GLY A 112 -12.62 -7.57 8.32
N TYR A 113 -13.75 -7.30 7.64
CA TYR A 113 -14.87 -6.53 8.19
C TYR A 113 -15.98 -7.47 8.67
N GLN A 114 -16.38 -7.29 9.93
CA GLN A 114 -17.51 -8.03 10.51
C GLN A 114 -18.89 -7.44 10.13
N SER A 115 -18.91 -6.24 9.54
CA SER A 115 -20.14 -5.52 9.21
C SER A 115 -20.11 -5.07 7.75
N GLU A 116 -21.05 -5.59 6.96
CA GLU A 116 -21.27 -5.20 5.57
C GLU A 116 -21.54 -3.70 5.41
N VAL A 117 -22.31 -3.12 6.33
CA VAL A 117 -22.64 -1.69 6.33
C VAL A 117 -21.38 -0.84 6.50
N ARG A 118 -20.52 -1.17 7.48
CA ARG A 118 -19.26 -0.45 7.70
C ARG A 118 -18.31 -0.59 6.51
N PHE A 119 -18.22 -1.80 5.95
CA PHE A 119 -17.42 -2.06 4.76
C PHE A 119 -17.89 -1.21 3.58
N THR A 120 -19.20 -1.21 3.30
CA THR A 120 -19.79 -0.46 2.18
C THR A 120 -19.60 1.05 2.34
N GLN A 121 -19.82 1.60 3.54
CA GLN A 121 -19.57 3.01 3.83
C GLN A 121 -18.11 3.37 3.60
N ARG A 122 -17.18 2.52 4.03
CA ARG A 122 -15.74 2.76 3.85
C ARG A 122 -15.34 2.67 2.37
N PHE A 123 -15.83 1.66 1.66
CA PHE A 123 -15.57 1.45 0.25
C PHE A 123 -16.10 2.64 -0.57
N GLN A 124 -17.33 3.08 -0.31
CA GLN A 124 -17.90 4.24 -0.98
C GLN A 124 -17.17 5.54 -0.65
N LYS A 125 -16.73 5.72 0.60
CA LYS A 125 -15.89 6.87 0.99
C LYS A 125 -14.57 6.89 0.22
N GLN A 126 -13.96 5.73 -0.02
CA GLN A 126 -12.66 5.60 -0.67
C GLN A 126 -12.75 5.73 -2.20
N PHE A 127 -13.77 5.13 -2.82
CA PHE A 127 -13.84 4.94 -4.28
C PHE A 127 -15.03 5.65 -4.95
N GLY A 128 -15.90 6.33 -4.19
CA GLY A 128 -17.06 7.06 -4.70
C GLY A 128 -18.25 6.20 -5.12
N LEU A 129 -18.08 4.89 -5.25
CA LEU A 129 -19.11 3.91 -5.62
C LEU A 129 -19.28 2.87 -4.52
N SER A 130 -20.47 2.31 -4.35
CA SER A 130 -20.66 1.12 -3.53
C SER A 130 -20.03 -0.12 -4.19
N PRO A 131 -19.66 -1.17 -3.42
CA PRO A 131 -19.11 -2.40 -3.99
C PRO A 131 -20.01 -3.01 -5.07
N LYS A 132 -21.34 -3.01 -4.86
CA LYS A 132 -22.33 -3.51 -5.82
C LYS A 132 -22.39 -2.68 -7.10
N GLN A 133 -22.23 -1.37 -7.03
CA GLN A 133 -22.15 -0.51 -8.22
C GLN A 133 -20.85 -0.79 -8.99
N TYR A 134 -19.74 -0.96 -8.29
CA TYR A 134 -18.46 -1.32 -8.90
C TYR A 134 -18.49 -2.70 -9.59
N GLN A 135 -19.14 -3.70 -8.98
CA GLN A 135 -19.34 -5.01 -9.63
C GLN A 135 -20.05 -4.90 -10.98
N LYS A 136 -21.06 -4.02 -11.09
CA LYS A 136 -21.79 -3.81 -12.35
C LYS A 136 -20.93 -3.17 -13.44
N THR A 137 -19.87 -2.43 -13.09
CA THR A 137 -18.97 -1.85 -14.10
C THR A 137 -17.98 -2.87 -14.65
N LEU A 138 -17.68 -3.94 -13.89
CA LEU A 138 -16.81 -5.02 -14.33
C LEU A 138 -17.53 -6.03 -15.23
N HIS A 139 -18.82 -6.24 -15.00
CA HIS A 139 -19.67 -7.12 -15.79
C HIS A 139 -20.86 -6.32 -16.34
N PRO A 140 -20.66 -5.54 -17.41
CA PRO A 140 -21.77 -4.91 -18.11
C PRO A 140 -22.69 -6.01 -18.65
N MET A 141 -23.98 -5.92 -18.31
CA MET A 141 -25.04 -6.74 -18.88
C MET A 141 -25.11 -6.58 -20.40
#